data_AF-A0A3D2XK26-F1
#
_entry.id   AF-A0A3D2XK26-F1
#
_cell.length_a   1.000
_cell.length_b   1.000
_cell.length_c   1.000
_cell.angle_alpha   90.00
_cell.angle_beta   90.00
_cell.angle_gamma   90.00
#
_symmetry.space_group_name_H-M   'P 1'
#
loop_
_entity.id
_entity.type
_entity.pdbx_description
1 polymer ?
#
loop_
_entity_poly.entity_id
_entity_poly.type
_entity_poly.pdbx_seq_one_letter_code
_entity_poly.pdbx_strand_id
1 'polypeptide(L)'
;MNIRNKITTLFTILTGGIILMLSIFIYHFSSKSVEKEFFHRLSVRGSIAAQAHYEEETLSAAVYNEIREKHLQRLPDEREYFFDDLPNSDSLKKQGIVLPMGFANQMAQNVRVEFIIGKVYYVAIPYLHEGKKYTVLMSARNESGEQAMKDMRQNLFL
;
A
#
# COMPACT_ATOMS: atom_id res chain seq x y z
N MET A 1 -7.43 -10.17 -51.92
CA MET A 1 -8.46 -10.57 -50.93
C MET A 1 -9.82 -10.14 -51.46
N ASN A 2 -10.84 -11.01 -51.41
CA ASN A 2 -12.22 -10.63 -51.75
C ASN A 2 -12.72 -9.48 -50.85
N ILE A 3 -13.62 -8.62 -51.36
CA ILE A 3 -14.18 -7.46 -50.63
C ILE A 3 -14.73 -7.88 -49.26
N ARG A 4 -15.33 -9.08 -49.20
CA ARG A 4 -15.86 -9.71 -47.98
C ARG A 4 -14.76 -9.93 -46.94
N ASN A 5 -13.62 -10.52 -47.34
CA ASN A 5 -12.50 -10.72 -46.42
C ASN A 5 -11.91 -9.40 -45.93
N LYS A 6 -11.88 -8.36 -46.78
CA LYS A 6 -11.37 -7.03 -46.38
C LYS A 6 -12.22 -6.40 -45.27
N ILE A 7 -13.55 -6.50 -45.38
CA ILE A 7 -14.49 -6.00 -44.36
C ILE A 7 -14.38 -6.82 -43.08
N THR A 8 -14.34 -8.15 -43.18
CA THR A 8 -14.19 -9.03 -42.01
C THR A 8 -12.89 -8.76 -41.27
N THR A 9 -11.76 -8.66 -41.97
CA THR A 9 -10.47 -8.36 -41.34
C THR A 9 -10.48 -6.99 -40.64
N LEU A 10 -11.07 -5.96 -41.28
CA LEU A 10 -11.17 -4.63 -40.67
C LEU A 10 -12.02 -4.65 -39.39
N PHE A 11 -13.17 -5.33 -39.43
CA PHE A 11 -14.04 -5.48 -38.28
C PHE A 11 -13.33 -6.24 -37.15
N THR A 12 -12.67 -7.35 -37.45
CA THR A 12 -11.93 -8.13 -36.45
C THR A 12 -10.80 -7.32 -35.80
N ILE A 13 -10.02 -6.57 -36.59
CA ILE A 13 -8.95 -5.70 -36.05
C ILE A 13 -9.56 -4.62 -35.17
N LEU A 14 -10.64 -3.99 -35.60
CA LEU A 14 -11.30 -2.93 -34.84
C LEU A 14 -11.83 -3.45 -33.51
N THR A 15 -12.59 -4.55 -33.52
CA THR A 15 -13.14 -5.17 -32.31
C THR A 15 -12.04 -5.68 -31.39
N GLY A 16 -11.04 -6.38 -31.94
CA GLY A 16 -9.88 -6.85 -31.17
C GLY A 16 -9.10 -5.70 -30.53
N GLY A 17 -8.92 -4.59 -31.26
CA GLY A 17 -8.29 -3.38 -30.75
C GLY A 17 -9.07 -2.74 -29.60
N ILE A 18 -10.40 -2.67 -29.71
CA ILE A 18 -11.26 -2.15 -28.64
C ILE A 18 -11.17 -3.02 -27.38
N ILE A 19 -11.24 -4.35 -27.54
CA ILE A 19 -11.13 -5.29 -26.42
C ILE A 19 -9.77 -5.14 -25.74
N LEU A 20 -8.68 -5.11 -26.51
CA LEU A 20 -7.32 -4.95 -25.98
C LEU A 20 -7.18 -3.62 -25.22
N MET A 21 -7.68 -2.53 -25.78
CA MET A 21 -7.65 -1.21 -25.12
C MET A 21 -8.43 -1.21 -23.80
N LEU A 22 -9.60 -1.87 -23.78
CA LEU A 22 -10.39 -2.03 -22.56
C LEU A 22 -9.64 -2.88 -21.51
N SER A 23 -9.01 -3.98 -21.91
CA SER A 23 -8.21 -4.83 -21.02
C SER A 23 -7.05 -4.05 -20.38
N ILE A 24 -6.34 -3.23 -21.15
CA ILE A 24 -5.28 -2.35 -20.61
C ILE A 24 -5.85 -1.37 -19.59
N PHE A 25 -6.99 -0.76 -19.90
CA PHE A 25 -7.62 0.21 -19.00
C PHE A 25 -8.04 -0.42 -17.67
N ILE A 26 -8.69 -1.59 -17.73
CA ILE A 26 -9.08 -2.36 -16.54
C ILE A 26 -7.85 -2.73 -15.72
N TYR A 27 -6.79 -3.23 -16.35
CA TYR A 27 -5.56 -3.60 -15.66
C TYR A 27 -4.92 -2.40 -14.94
N HIS A 28 -4.83 -1.26 -15.61
CA HIS A 28 -4.24 -0.06 -15.03
C HIS A 28 -5.05 0.47 -13.83
N PHE A 29 -6.38 0.54 -13.97
CA PHE A 29 -7.24 1.03 -12.89
C PHE A 29 -7.24 0.08 -11.69
N SER A 30 -7.29 -1.23 -11.95
CA SER A 30 -7.25 -2.24 -10.89
C SER A 30 -5.93 -2.23 -10.14
N SER A 31 -4.80 -2.08 -10.84
CA SER A 31 -3.48 -1.97 -10.21
C SER A 31 -3.42 -0.80 -9.22
N LYS A 32 -3.95 0.37 -9.61
CA LYS A 32 -4.01 1.53 -8.72
C LYS A 32 -4.97 1.33 -7.55
N SER A 33 -6.10 0.66 -7.76
CA SER A 33 -7.05 0.35 -6.68
C SER A 33 -6.42 -0.56 -5.64
N VAL A 34 -5.77 -1.64 -6.08
CA VAL A 34 -5.11 -2.63 -5.21
C VAL A 34 -4.02 -1.97 -4.35
N GLU A 35 -3.22 -1.08 -4.93
CA GLU A 35 -2.21 -0.31 -4.20
C GLU A 35 -2.84 0.63 -3.17
N LYS A 36 -3.86 1.41 -3.56
CA LYS A 36 -4.53 2.36 -2.67
C LYS A 36 -5.24 1.67 -1.50
N GLU A 37 -5.90 0.54 -1.77
CA GLU A 37 -6.56 -0.27 -0.74
C GLU A 37 -5.52 -0.83 0.24
N PHE A 38 -4.36 -1.24 -0.25
CA PHE A 38 -3.27 -1.71 0.61
C PHE A 38 -2.73 -0.60 1.50
N PHE A 39 -2.44 0.59 0.95
CA PHE A 39 -1.99 1.73 1.74
C PHE A 39 -3.03 2.14 2.79
N HIS A 40 -4.31 2.15 2.44
CA HIS A 40 -5.37 2.42 3.39
C HIS A 40 -5.38 1.40 4.53
N ARG A 41 -5.32 0.10 4.21
CA ARG A 41 -5.27 -0.98 5.19
C ARG A 41 -4.05 -0.87 6.11
N LEU A 42 -2.88 -0.58 5.55
CA LEU A 42 -1.64 -0.41 6.30
C LEU A 42 -1.70 0.83 7.19
N SER A 43 -2.28 1.93 6.70
CA SER A 43 -2.50 3.16 7.48
C SER A 43 -3.43 2.93 8.66
N VAL A 44 -4.55 2.22 8.47
CA VAL A 44 -5.49 1.92 9.58
C VAL A 44 -4.81 1.09 10.65
N ARG A 45 -4.07 0.04 10.25
CA ARG A 45 -3.30 -0.80 11.19
C ARG A 45 -2.25 0.01 11.94
N GLY A 46 -1.51 0.86 11.24
CA GLY A 46 -0.49 1.70 11.86
C GLY A 46 -1.08 2.70 12.86
N SER A 47 -2.26 3.27 12.57
CA SER A 47 -2.97 4.13 13.52
C SER A 47 -3.43 3.38 14.76
N ILE A 48 -3.95 2.15 14.60
CA ILE A 48 -4.35 1.31 15.74
C ILE A 48 -3.12 0.90 16.57
N ALA A 49 -2.01 0.54 15.91
CA ALA A 49 -0.75 0.22 16.59
C ALA A 49 -0.20 1.43 17.35
N ALA A 50 -0.26 2.63 16.75
CA ALA A 50 0.11 3.88 17.42
C ALA A 50 -0.73 4.11 18.67
N GLN A 51 -2.05 3.95 18.54
CA GLN A 51 -2.99 4.10 19.65
C GLN A 51 -2.67 3.13 20.79
N ALA A 52 -2.49 1.85 20.48
CA ALA A 52 -2.17 0.83 21.48
C ALA A 52 -0.78 1.01 22.13
N HIS A 53 0.17 1.66 21.45
CA HIS A 53 1.51 1.90 21.95
C HIS A 53 1.61 3.12 22.86
N TYR A 54 0.92 4.21 22.48
CA TYR A 54 1.04 5.50 23.18
C TYR A 54 -0.08 5.76 24.18
N GLU A 55 -1.24 5.11 24.08
CA GLU A 55 -2.29 5.24 25.10
C GLU A 55 -2.03 4.29 26.29
N GLU A 56 -1.87 4.84 27.49
CA GLU A 56 -1.51 4.11 28.73
C GLU A 56 -2.62 3.19 29.28
N GLU A 57 -3.78 3.10 28.63
CA GLU A 57 -4.84 2.17 29.04
C GLU A 57 -4.41 0.72 28.73
N THR A 58 -4.06 -0.03 29.79
CA THR A 58 -3.69 -1.46 29.70
C THR A 58 -4.73 -2.32 28.97
N LEU A 59 -6.00 -1.91 28.99
CA LEU A 59 -7.09 -2.48 28.19
C LEU A 59 -6.87 -2.30 26.68
N SER A 60 -6.39 -1.15 26.22
CA SER A 60 -6.14 -0.87 24.80
C SER A 60 -5.03 -1.75 24.23
N ALA A 61 -3.93 -1.94 24.96
CA ALA A 61 -2.82 -2.81 24.54
C ALA A 61 -3.18 -4.31 24.57
N ALA A 62 -3.93 -4.75 25.57
CA ALA A 62 -4.37 -6.15 25.68
C ALA A 62 -5.38 -6.50 24.58
N VAL A 63 -6.37 -5.62 24.35
CA VAL A 63 -7.35 -5.77 23.28
C VAL A 63 -6.68 -5.71 21.91
N TYR A 64 -5.70 -4.82 21.70
CA TYR A 64 -4.92 -4.78 20.47
C TYR A 64 -4.18 -6.10 20.20
N ASN A 65 -3.49 -6.64 21.19
CA ASN A 65 -2.79 -7.91 21.04
C ASN A 65 -3.77 -9.08 20.77
N GLU A 66 -4.92 -9.09 21.43
CA GLU A 66 -5.96 -10.10 21.19
C GLU A 66 -6.56 -9.98 19.79
N ILE A 67 -6.86 -8.77 19.31
CA ILE A 67 -7.32 -8.53 17.94
C ILE A 67 -6.24 -8.92 16.92
N ARG A 68 -4.98 -8.61 17.21
CA ARG A 68 -3.83 -8.96 16.37
C ARG A 68 -3.67 -10.47 16.24
N GLU A 69 -3.79 -11.21 17.34
CA GLU A 69 -3.64 -12.67 17.31
C GLU A 69 -4.87 -13.40 16.76
N LYS A 70 -6.09 -12.96 17.11
CA LYS A 70 -7.33 -13.67 16.74
C LYS A 70 -7.91 -13.27 15.39
N HIS A 71 -7.69 -12.02 14.94
CA HIS A 71 -8.47 -11.45 13.83
C HIS A 71 -7.61 -10.85 12.70
N LEU A 72 -6.33 -10.56 12.94
CA LEU A 72 -5.44 -10.02 11.92
C LEU A 72 -4.39 -11.07 11.56
N GLN A 73 -4.57 -11.79 10.44
CA GLN A 73 -3.45 -12.51 9.84
C GLN A 73 -2.29 -11.51 9.65
N ARG A 74 -1.09 -11.88 10.15
CA ARG A 74 0.12 -11.06 10.01
C ARG A 74 0.37 -10.81 8.54
N LEU A 75 0.55 -9.55 8.17
CA LEU A 75 0.96 -9.25 6.81
C LEU A 75 2.38 -9.80 6.59
N PRO A 76 2.68 -10.36 5.41
CA PRO A 76 4.04 -10.77 5.09
C PRO A 76 4.99 -9.58 5.23
N ASP A 77 6.14 -9.81 5.87
CA ASP A 77 7.14 -8.77 6.17
C ASP A 77 6.60 -7.55 6.96
N GLU A 78 5.55 -7.72 7.78
CA GLU A 78 5.02 -6.65 8.64
C GLU A 78 6.05 -6.22 9.69
N ARG A 79 6.39 -4.92 9.70
CA ARG A 79 7.24 -4.29 10.71
C ARG A 79 6.67 -2.95 11.14
N GLU A 80 6.82 -2.67 12.42
CA GLU A 80 6.37 -1.45 13.08
C GLU A 80 7.59 -0.75 13.67
N TYR A 81 7.72 0.55 13.44
CA TYR A 81 8.76 1.39 14.01
C TYR A 81 8.11 2.61 14.65
N PHE A 82 8.46 2.87 15.90
CA PHE A 82 7.97 3.99 16.69
C PHE A 82 9.10 4.99 16.91
N PHE A 83 8.82 6.27 16.66
CA PHE A 83 9.77 7.37 16.86
C PHE A 83 9.12 8.48 17.65
N ASP A 84 9.86 9.02 18.63
CA ASP A 84 9.43 10.13 19.49
C ASP A 84 9.37 11.49 18.78
N ASP A 85 9.82 11.57 17.52
CA ASP A 85 9.78 12.75 16.65
C ASP A 85 9.93 12.28 15.18
N LEU A 86 10.69 13.02 14.35
CA LEU A 86 11.06 12.61 13.00
C LEU A 86 12.10 11.48 13.01
N PRO A 87 11.90 10.42 12.19
CA PRO A 87 12.87 9.34 12.08
C PRO A 87 14.20 9.84 11.52
N ASN A 88 15.30 9.40 12.16
CA ASN A 88 16.64 9.68 11.67
C ASN A 88 16.87 8.94 10.33
N SER A 89 17.05 9.72 9.26
CA SER A 89 17.25 9.21 7.90
C SER A 89 18.47 8.28 7.79
N ASP A 90 19.54 8.51 8.55
CA ASP A 90 20.75 7.70 8.47
C ASP A 90 20.58 6.34 9.16
N SER A 91 19.82 6.29 10.25
CA SER A 91 19.46 5.03 10.92
C SER A 91 18.57 4.17 10.03
N LEU A 92 17.58 4.78 9.36
CA LEU A 92 16.71 4.09 8.42
C LEU A 92 17.44 3.62 7.16
N LYS A 93 18.37 4.42 6.62
CA LYS A 93 19.21 4.02 5.49
C LYS A 93 20.05 2.77 5.79
N LYS A 94 20.57 2.62 7.02
CA LYS A 94 21.30 1.41 7.44
C LYS A 94 20.42 0.15 7.41
N GLN A 95 19.11 0.32 7.55
CA GLN A 95 18.11 -0.76 7.42
C GLN A 95 17.59 -0.91 5.98
N GLY A 96 18.14 -0.16 5.01
CA GLY A 96 17.70 -0.16 3.62
C GLY A 96 16.46 0.68 3.35
N ILE A 97 15.99 1.48 4.32
CA ILE A 97 14.80 2.32 4.19
C ILE A 97 15.25 3.73 3.77
N VAL A 98 14.90 4.11 2.55
CA VAL A 98 15.19 5.43 1.99
C VAL A 98 13.91 6.26 2.00
N LEU A 99 13.90 7.32 2.81
CA LEU A 99 12.76 8.23 2.90
C LEU A 99 12.61 9.07 1.62
N PRO A 100 11.38 9.35 1.17
CA PRO A 100 11.12 10.16 0.00
C PRO A 100 11.51 11.64 0.23
N MET A 101 11.79 12.35 -0.87
CA MET A 101 12.01 13.79 -0.81
C MET A 101 10.76 14.51 -0.27
N GLY A 102 10.96 15.46 0.64
CA GLY A 102 9.86 16.20 1.28
C GLY A 102 9.15 15.44 2.40
N PHE A 103 9.64 14.26 2.82
CA PHE A 103 9.10 13.50 3.94
C PHE A 103 8.94 14.37 5.20
N ALA A 104 9.99 15.10 5.60
CA ALA A 104 9.96 15.96 6.78
C ALA A 104 8.88 17.06 6.68
N ASN A 105 8.71 17.67 5.50
CA ASN A 105 7.71 18.71 5.28
C ASN A 105 6.28 18.15 5.37
N GLN A 106 6.04 16.97 4.80
CA GLN A 106 4.73 16.31 4.86
C GLN A 106 4.38 15.88 6.30
N MET A 107 5.35 15.31 7.01
CA MET A 107 5.19 14.94 8.42
C MET A 107 4.94 16.18 9.31
N ALA A 108 5.63 17.29 9.04
CA ALA A 108 5.40 18.55 9.75
C ALA A 108 3.98 19.10 9.53
N GLN A 109 3.41 18.88 8.35
CA GLN A 109 2.03 19.23 7.99
C GLN A 109 0.99 18.24 8.56
N ASN A 110 1.41 17.27 9.38
CA ASN A 110 0.56 16.18 9.90
C ASN A 110 -0.12 15.36 8.78
N VAL A 111 0.55 15.19 7.64
CA VAL A 111 0.08 14.37 6.52
C VAL A 111 0.80 13.02 6.55
N ARG A 112 0.06 11.93 6.37
CA ARG A 112 0.65 10.60 6.22
C ARG A 112 1.48 10.51 4.94
N VAL A 113 2.61 9.82 4.99
CA VAL A 113 3.52 9.66 3.85
C VAL A 113 3.53 8.20 3.42
N GLU A 114 3.14 7.95 2.18
CA GLU A 114 3.03 6.63 1.56
C GLU A 114 4.16 6.47 0.54
N PHE A 115 4.92 5.38 0.61
CA PHE A 115 6.00 5.10 -0.35
C PHE A 115 6.28 3.60 -0.47
N ILE A 116 6.96 3.21 -1.55
CA ILE A 116 7.29 1.81 -1.85
C ILE A 116 8.79 1.69 -2.06
N ILE A 117 9.41 0.67 -1.43
CA ILE A 117 10.81 0.31 -1.67
C ILE A 117 10.85 -1.15 -2.10
N GLY A 118 11.23 -1.39 -3.36
CA GLY A 118 11.20 -2.72 -3.96
C GLY A 118 9.78 -3.27 -4.04
N LYS A 119 9.45 -4.22 -3.17
CA LYS A 119 8.11 -4.83 -3.03
C LYS A 119 7.43 -4.54 -1.68
N VAL A 120 8.08 -3.74 -0.85
CA VAL A 120 7.60 -3.43 0.50
C VAL A 120 6.98 -2.04 0.47
N TYR A 121 5.73 -1.98 0.93
CA TYR A 121 4.98 -0.75 1.08
C TYR A 121 5.27 -0.17 2.47
N TYR A 122 5.38 1.14 2.54
CA TYR A 122 5.64 1.88 3.76
C TYR A 122 4.61 2.99 3.94
N VAL A 123 4.12 3.14 5.16
CA VAL A 123 3.29 4.28 5.57
C VAL A 123 3.88 4.88 6.83
N ALA A 124 4.22 6.17 6.77
CA ALA A 124 4.53 6.97 7.95
C ALA A 124 3.29 7.77 8.37
N ILE A 125 2.94 7.66 9.65
CA ILE A 125 1.74 8.26 10.23
C ILE A 125 2.20 9.21 11.33
N PRO A 126 1.90 10.52 11.22
CA PRO A 126 2.08 11.45 12.33
C PRO A 126 1.02 11.16 13.39
N TYR A 127 1.44 11.04 14.65
CA TYR A 127 0.56 10.76 15.78
C TYR A 127 0.80 11.82 16.88
N LEU A 128 -0.26 12.41 17.42
CA LEU A 128 -0.16 13.43 18.47
C LEU A 128 -0.72 12.85 19.76
N HIS A 129 0.09 12.80 20.81
CA HIS A 129 -0.31 12.30 22.12
C HIS A 129 0.27 13.20 23.22
N GLU A 130 -0.58 13.64 24.16
CA GLU A 130 -0.20 14.55 25.26
C GLU A 130 0.62 15.79 24.82
N GLY A 131 0.30 16.35 23.66
CA GLY A 131 1.00 17.52 23.11
C GLY A 131 2.37 17.23 22.49
N LYS A 132 2.82 15.98 22.47
CA LYS A 132 4.04 15.53 21.77
C LYS A 132 3.69 14.86 20.45
N LYS A 133 4.50 15.13 19.42
CA LYS A 133 4.35 14.52 18.09
C LYS A 133 5.25 13.30 17.97
N TYR A 134 4.66 12.20 17.56
CA TYR A 134 5.31 10.92 17.30
C TYR A 134 5.20 10.58 15.82
N THR A 135 6.11 9.76 15.33
CA THR A 135 6.03 9.16 14.00
C THR A 135 5.92 7.65 14.14
N VAL A 136 4.91 7.07 13.51
CA VAL A 136 4.77 5.62 13.37
C VAL A 136 5.02 5.24 11.93
N LEU A 137 6.07 4.46 11.68
CA LEU A 137 6.39 3.91 10.37
C LEU A 137 5.98 2.44 10.35
N MET A 138 5.12 2.08 9.41
CA MET A 138 4.68 0.71 9.21
C MET A 138 5.11 0.23 7.83
N SER A 139 5.60 -1.01 7.74
CA SER A 139 6.00 -1.62 6.47
C SER A 139 5.42 -3.01 6.31
N ALA A 140 4.98 -3.38 5.10
CA ALA A 140 4.50 -4.73 4.80
C ALA A 140 4.52 -5.03 3.29
N ARG A 141 4.44 -6.30 2.91
CA ARG A 141 4.27 -6.73 1.51
C ARG A 141 2.80 -7.01 1.18
N ASN A 142 2.38 -6.62 -0.02
CA ASN A 142 1.02 -6.87 -0.52
C ASN A 142 0.93 -8.18 -1.32
N GLU A 143 1.26 -9.33 -0.71
CA GLU A 143 1.27 -10.60 -1.45
C GLU A 143 -0.09 -10.95 -2.07
N SER A 144 -1.19 -10.69 -1.36
CA SER A 144 -2.54 -10.90 -1.89
C SER A 144 -2.83 -10.02 -3.09
N GLY A 145 -2.41 -8.75 -3.07
CA GLY A 145 -2.55 -7.85 -4.21
C GLY A 145 -1.63 -8.22 -5.37
N GLU A 146 -0.39 -8.63 -5.11
CA GLU A 146 0.54 -9.14 -6.12
C GLU A 146 -0.06 -10.36 -6.83
N GLN A 147 -0.65 -11.29 -6.07
CA GLN A 147 -1.30 -12.47 -6.61
C GLN A 147 -2.56 -12.09 -7.42
N ALA A 148 -3.41 -11.21 -6.90
CA ALA A 148 -4.60 -10.74 -7.63
C ALA A 148 -4.23 -10.07 -8.97
N MET A 149 -3.17 -9.26 -8.99
CA MET A 149 -2.70 -8.62 -10.22
C MET A 149 -2.05 -9.61 -11.20
N LYS A 150 -1.42 -10.68 -10.69
CA LYS A 150 -0.90 -11.77 -11.50
C LYS A 150 -2.04 -12.54 -12.17
N ASP A 151 -3.09 -12.87 -11.41
CA ASP A 151 -4.27 -13.58 -11.90
C ASP A 151 -5.05 -12.72 -12.91
N MET A 152 -5.20 -11.42 -12.66
CA MET A 152 -5.79 -10.48 -13.63
C MET A 152 -5.01 -10.42 -14.93
N ARG A 153 -3.67 -10.37 -14.87
CA ARG A 153 -2.84 -10.35 -16.08
C ARG A 153 -3.00 -11.63 -16.89
N GLN A 154 -3.07 -12.77 -16.22
CA GLN A 154 -3.34 -14.04 -16.89
C GLN A 154 -4.71 -13.97 -17.57
N ASN A 155 -5.78 -13.72 -16.83
CA ASN A 155 -7.14 -13.71 -17.40
C ASN A 155 -7.38 -12.69 -18.53
N LEU A 156 -6.67 -11.55 -18.53
CA LEU A 156 -6.86 -10.48 -19.53
C LEU A 156 -6.00 -10.65 -20.79
N PHE A 157 -4.86 -11.34 -20.72
CA PHE A 157 -3.87 -11.38 -21.79
C PHE A 157 -3.37 -12.80 -22.15
N LEU A 158 -3.68 -13.82 -21.35
CA LEU A 158 -3.24 -15.22 -21.48
C LEU A 158 -4.30 -16.21 -20.95
#